data_AF-A0A2U8PXE0-F1
#
_entry.id   AF-A0A2U8PXE0-F1
#
_cell.length_a   1.000
_cell.length_b   1.000
_cell.length_c   1.000
_cell.angle_alpha   90.00
_cell.angle_beta   90.00
_cell.angle_gamma   90.00
#
_symmetry.space_group_name_H-M   'P 1'
#
loop_
_entity.id
_entity.type
_entity.pdbx_description
1 polymer ?
#
loop_
_entity_poly.entity_id
_entity_poly.type
_entity_poly.pdbx_seq_one_letter_code
_entity_poly.pdbx_strand_id
1 'polypeptide(L)'
;MGVSSAVLAIDISCFAQDSEMTVTARTAEETVIEGYADADNTCAPVELPRLLLMKSPEHGVVCYRIEDFEVVGDSGSDRACIGRWVRGISIFYLARPGYSGPDSLRYEAITDRRRDRVAVRVRVLPGFGNDSDAAGPSDSEREPAMSLGPVPACVGPVS
;
A
#
# COMPACT_ATOMS: atom_id res chain seq x y z
N MET A 1 43.17 44.72 8.37
CA MET A 1 43.26 43.57 7.43
C MET A 1 42.89 42.33 8.22
N GLY A 2 41.67 41.79 8.02
CA GLY A 2 41.20 40.61 8.75
C GLY A 2 39.81 40.22 8.27
N VAL A 3 39.74 39.57 7.11
CA VAL A 3 38.49 39.02 6.56
C VAL A 3 38.28 37.64 7.18
N SER A 4 37.36 37.54 8.14
CA SER A 4 36.84 36.26 8.61
C SER A 4 35.81 35.77 7.59
N SER A 5 36.20 34.76 6.81
CA SER A 5 35.26 34.02 5.95
C SER A 5 34.55 32.95 6.77
N ALA A 6 33.24 33.07 6.93
CA ALA A 6 32.39 31.99 7.40
C ALA A 6 31.88 31.21 6.19
N VAL A 7 32.27 29.94 6.07
CA VAL A 7 31.71 29.01 5.09
C VAL A 7 30.46 28.39 5.71
N LEU A 8 29.28 28.81 5.24
CA LEU A 8 28.02 28.15 5.55
C LEU A 8 27.90 26.90 4.67
N ALA A 9 28.15 25.73 5.26
CA ALA A 9 27.76 24.46 4.68
C ALA A 9 26.24 24.32 4.83
N ILE A 10 25.51 24.43 3.71
CA ILE A 10 24.08 24.11 3.65
C ILE A 10 24.00 22.64 3.28
N ASP A 11 23.76 21.77 4.27
CA ASP A 11 23.40 20.38 4.03
C ASP A 11 22.02 20.34 3.37
N ILE A 12 22.01 20.17 2.05
CA ILE A 12 20.79 19.94 1.27
C ILE A 12 20.39 18.48 1.50
N SER A 13 19.60 18.24 2.54
CA SER A 13 18.91 16.97 2.73
C SER A 13 17.97 16.75 1.54
N CYS A 14 18.32 15.79 0.69
CA CYS A 14 17.49 15.33 -0.40
C CYS A 14 16.28 14.58 0.21
N PHE A 15 15.19 15.30 0.47
CA PHE A 15 13.93 14.69 0.90
C PHE A 15 13.28 14.04 -0.33
N ALA A 16 13.53 12.73 -0.53
CA ALA A 16 12.57 11.90 -1.24
C ALA A 16 11.30 11.87 -0.38
N GLN A 17 10.23 12.54 -0.81
CA GLN A 17 8.96 12.53 -0.10
C GLN A 17 8.29 11.17 -0.34
N ASP A 18 8.47 10.24 0.59
CA ASP A 18 7.61 9.06 0.64
C ASP A 18 6.18 9.55 0.93
N SER A 19 5.21 9.15 0.11
CA SER A 19 3.80 9.37 0.40
C SER A 19 3.45 8.55 1.63
N GLU A 20 2.99 9.19 2.70
CA GLU A 20 2.61 8.50 3.93
C GLU A 20 1.10 8.45 4.07
N MET A 21 0.56 7.25 4.31
CA MET A 21 -0.87 7.04 4.55
C MET A 21 -1.11 6.17 5.78
N THR A 22 -2.32 6.28 6.33
CA THR A 22 -2.79 5.45 7.44
C THR A 22 -4.07 4.72 7.05
N VAL A 23 -4.08 3.41 7.27
CA VAL A 23 -5.21 2.53 6.97
C VAL A 23 -5.66 1.85 8.27
N THR A 24 -6.97 1.73 8.46
CA THR A 24 -7.53 0.94 9.57
C THR A 24 -8.02 -0.40 9.05
N ALA A 25 -7.44 -1.47 9.56
CA ALA A 25 -7.79 -2.85 9.21
C ALA A 25 -8.49 -3.54 10.38
N ARG A 26 -9.13 -4.67 10.11
CA ARG A 26 -9.65 -5.57 11.14
C ARG A 26 -8.98 -6.93 11.02
N THR A 27 -8.87 -7.63 12.16
CA THR A 27 -8.37 -9.01 12.13
C THR A 27 -9.28 -9.87 11.24
N ALA A 28 -8.68 -10.75 10.44
CA ALA A 28 -9.36 -11.64 9.50
C ALA A 28 -10.20 -10.96 8.39
N GLU A 29 -10.01 -9.66 8.13
CA GLU A 29 -10.67 -8.94 7.04
C GLU A 29 -9.62 -8.33 6.11
N GLU A 30 -9.81 -8.51 4.80
CA GLU A 30 -8.99 -7.83 3.80
C GLU A 30 -9.35 -6.35 3.76
N THR A 31 -8.33 -5.50 3.84
CA THR A 31 -8.48 -4.05 3.82
C THR A 31 -7.77 -3.48 2.60
N VAL A 32 -8.48 -2.68 1.81
CA VAL A 32 -7.88 -1.95 0.68
C VAL A 32 -6.95 -0.87 1.23
N ILE A 33 -5.70 -0.89 0.77
CA ILE A 33 -4.72 0.16 1.03
C ILE A 33 -4.91 1.30 0.04
N GLU A 34 -4.84 1.00 -1.26
CA GLU A 34 -4.86 1.98 -2.34
C GLU A 34 -5.22 1.29 -3.66
N GLY A 35 -5.77 2.07 -4.61
CA GLY A 35 -6.04 1.63 -5.98
C GLY A 35 -5.28 2.50 -6.98
N TYR A 36 -4.74 1.86 -8.03
CA TYR A 36 -4.05 2.48 -9.15
C TYR A 36 -4.83 2.21 -10.42
N ALA A 37 -5.41 3.25 -11.00
CA ALA A 37 -6.12 3.18 -12.27
C ALA A 37 -5.97 4.52 -12.99
N ASP A 38 -5.31 4.52 -14.13
CA ASP A 38 -5.12 5.68 -14.98
C ASP A 38 -5.72 5.39 -16.37
N ALA A 39 -6.35 6.39 -16.98
CA ALA A 39 -6.92 6.30 -18.32
C ALA A 39 -6.20 7.24 -19.27
N ASP A 40 -5.98 6.83 -20.53
CA ASP A 40 -5.54 7.77 -21.55
C ASP A 40 -6.69 8.62 -22.11
N ASN A 41 -6.38 9.52 -23.05
CA ASN A 41 -7.39 10.37 -23.67
C ASN A 41 -8.41 9.62 -24.56
N THR A 42 -8.20 8.33 -24.81
CA THR A 42 -9.16 7.43 -25.47
C THR A 42 -9.95 6.59 -24.46
N CYS A 43 -9.73 6.83 -23.16
CA CYS A 43 -10.30 6.06 -22.06
C CYS A 43 -9.89 4.59 -22.05
N ALA A 44 -8.75 4.28 -22.66
CA ALA A 44 -8.12 2.99 -22.51
C ALA A 44 -7.29 2.96 -21.20
N PRO A 45 -7.22 1.82 -20.51
CA PRO A 45 -6.35 1.66 -19.35
C PRO A 45 -4.88 1.93 -19.73
N VAL A 46 -4.21 2.75 -18.92
CA VAL A 46 -2.76 2.92 -18.99
C VAL A 46 -2.06 1.72 -18.32
N GLU A 47 -0.76 1.56 -18.59
CA GLU A 47 0.10 0.54 -17.98
C GLU A 47 -0.16 0.38 -16.48
N LEU A 48 -0.37 -0.87 -16.04
CA LEU A 48 -0.51 -1.20 -14.62
C LEU A 48 0.86 -1.11 -13.91
N PRO A 49 0.93 -0.51 -12.71
CA PRO A 49 2.20 -0.39 -12.01
C PRO A 49 2.72 -1.75 -11.56
N ARG A 50 4.04 -1.92 -11.65
CA ARG A 50 4.74 -2.98 -10.93
C ARG A 50 4.89 -2.59 -9.47
N LEU A 51 4.47 -3.47 -8.56
CA LEU A 51 4.51 -3.24 -7.13
C LEU A 51 5.71 -3.95 -6.50
N LEU A 52 6.59 -3.21 -5.83
CA LEU A 52 7.75 -3.74 -5.12
C LEU A 52 7.67 -3.47 -3.62
N LEU A 53 7.59 -4.52 -2.82
CA LEU A 53 7.64 -4.46 -1.36
C LEU A 53 9.07 -4.17 -0.89
N MET A 54 9.24 -3.03 -0.23
CA MET A 54 10.51 -2.54 0.31
C MET A 54 10.65 -2.79 1.81
N LYS A 55 9.52 -2.80 2.53
CA LYS A 55 9.41 -3.24 3.92
C LYS A 55 8.17 -4.10 4.06
N SER A 56 8.36 -5.34 4.51
CA SER A 56 7.26 -6.25 4.80
C SER A 56 6.49 -5.85 6.06
N PRO A 57 5.16 -6.03 6.10
CA PRO A 57 4.42 -6.02 7.36
C PRO A 57 4.93 -7.11 8.30
N GLU A 58 4.89 -6.86 9.60
CA GLU A 58 5.30 -7.83 10.63
C GLU A 58 4.12 -8.73 11.05
N HIS A 59 2.91 -8.21 10.93
CA HIS A 59 1.70 -8.81 11.50
C HIS A 59 0.57 -8.98 10.47
N GLY A 60 0.92 -9.08 9.20
CA GLY A 60 -0.02 -9.34 8.13
C GLY A 60 0.67 -9.70 6.83
N VAL A 61 -0.11 -9.72 5.76
CA VAL A 61 0.36 -9.91 4.39
C VAL A 61 -0.21 -8.82 3.49
N VAL A 62 0.50 -8.53 2.40
CA VAL A 62 0.06 -7.60 1.36
C VAL A 62 0.03 -8.32 0.03
N CYS A 63 -1.02 -8.09 -0.75
CA CYS A 63 -1.16 -8.65 -2.08
C CYS A 63 -1.92 -7.67 -2.98
N TYR A 64 -1.99 -7.96 -4.28
CA TYR A 64 -2.74 -7.13 -5.22
C TYR A 64 -3.79 -7.92 -6.00
N ARG A 65 -4.85 -7.25 -6.45
CA ARG A 65 -5.79 -7.78 -7.45
C ARG A 65 -5.93 -6.79 -8.60
N ILE A 66 -6.12 -7.32 -9.80
CA ILE A 66 -6.52 -6.52 -10.95
C ILE A 66 -8.03 -6.38 -10.88
N GLU A 67 -8.51 -5.14 -10.86
CA GLU A 67 -9.93 -4.81 -10.72
C GLU A 67 -10.30 -3.73 -11.74
N ASP A 68 -11.58 -3.62 -12.07
CA ASP A 68 -12.08 -2.53 -12.90
C ASP A 68 -12.59 -1.42 -11.98
N PHE A 69 -12.14 -0.19 -12.22
CA PHE A 69 -12.48 1.00 -11.46
C PHE A 69 -13.36 1.90 -12.31
N GLU A 70 -14.45 2.39 -11.75
CA GLU A 70 -15.18 3.50 -12.37
C GLU A 70 -14.34 4.77 -12.23
N VAL A 71 -14.12 5.48 -13.34
CA VAL A 71 -13.48 6.79 -13.31
C VAL A 71 -14.45 7.77 -12.63
N VAL A 72 -14.20 7.99 -11.35
CA VAL A 72 -14.93 8.93 -10.50
C VAL A 72 -14.04 10.15 -10.22
N GLY A 73 -14.43 11.33 -10.70
CA GLY A 73 -13.67 12.55 -10.41
C GLY A 73 -13.82 13.65 -11.45
N ASP A 74 -13.64 14.89 -11.00
CA ASP A 74 -13.79 16.13 -11.75
C ASP A 74 -12.47 16.88 -11.96
N SER A 75 -11.32 16.29 -11.65
CA SER A 75 -10.00 16.92 -11.79
C SER A 75 -8.98 15.98 -12.42
N GLY A 76 -8.20 16.49 -13.38
CA GLY A 76 -7.16 15.73 -14.10
C GLY A 76 -7.37 15.64 -15.61
N SER A 77 -6.45 14.93 -16.29
CA SER A 77 -6.49 14.62 -17.73
C SER A 77 -7.65 13.71 -18.13
N ASP A 78 -8.24 13.02 -17.16
CA ASP A 78 -9.10 11.86 -17.39
C ASP A 78 -10.59 12.24 -17.33
N ARG A 79 -10.89 13.54 -17.27
CA ARG A 79 -12.27 14.07 -17.23
C ARG A 79 -13.13 13.62 -18.41
N ALA A 80 -12.52 13.34 -19.56
CA ALA A 80 -13.22 12.80 -20.72
C ALA A 80 -13.73 11.37 -20.52
N CYS A 81 -13.24 10.68 -19.49
CA CYS A 81 -13.47 9.26 -19.21
C CYS A 81 -14.37 9.00 -18.01
N ILE A 82 -14.93 10.05 -17.39
CA ILE A 82 -15.85 9.93 -16.26
C ILE A 82 -16.99 8.96 -16.58
N GLY A 83 -17.26 8.03 -15.65
CA GLY A 83 -18.28 6.98 -15.79
C GLY A 83 -17.87 5.79 -16.67
N ARG A 84 -16.65 5.79 -17.22
CA ARG A 84 -16.06 4.60 -17.83
C ARG A 84 -15.43 3.72 -16.77
N TRP A 85 -15.40 2.43 -17.05
CA TRP A 85 -14.67 1.44 -16.26
C TRP A 85 -13.29 1.23 -16.88
N VAL A 86 -12.26 1.37 -16.07
CA VAL A 86 -10.86 1.20 -16.47
C VAL A 86 -10.19 0.17 -15.60
N ARG A 87 -9.39 -0.69 -16.20
CA ARG A 87 -8.67 -1.74 -15.50
C ARG A 87 -7.52 -1.13 -14.70
N GLY A 88 -7.42 -1.49 -13.43
CA GLY A 88 -6.41 -1.02 -12.51
C GLY A 88 -5.94 -2.13 -11.57
N ILE A 89 -5.20 -1.75 -10.53
CA ILE A 89 -4.77 -2.65 -9.46
C ILE A 89 -5.22 -2.08 -8.10
N SER A 90 -5.85 -2.92 -7.28
CA SER A 90 -6.07 -2.68 -5.86
C SER A 90 -5.01 -3.42 -5.04
N ILE A 91 -4.49 -2.75 -4.00
CA ILE A 91 -3.55 -3.33 -3.04
C ILE A 91 -4.31 -3.63 -1.74
N PHE A 92 -4.16 -4.85 -1.24
CA PHE A 92 -4.87 -5.35 -0.06
C PHE A 92 -3.89 -5.68 1.05
N TYR A 93 -4.30 -5.40 2.29
CA TYR A 93 -3.67 -5.88 3.50
C TYR A 93 -4.60 -6.87 4.21
N LEU A 94 -4.04 -7.97 4.71
CA LEU A 94 -4.74 -8.90 5.59
C LEU A 94 -3.92 -9.07 6.87
N ALA A 95 -4.51 -8.71 8.01
CA ALA A 95 -3.89 -8.93 9.31
C ALA A 95 -3.80 -10.42 9.62
N ARG A 96 -2.72 -10.82 10.31
CA ARG A 96 -2.59 -12.15 10.89
C ARG A 96 -3.77 -12.41 11.84
N PRO A 97 -4.39 -13.61 11.80
CA PRO A 97 -5.48 -13.95 12.71
C PRO A 97 -5.10 -13.69 14.18
N GLY A 98 -6.00 -13.05 14.92
CA GLY A 98 -5.82 -12.74 16.34
C GLY A 98 -4.89 -11.55 16.63
N TYR A 99 -4.22 -10.97 15.63
CA TYR A 99 -3.44 -9.76 15.85
C TYR A 99 -4.34 -8.52 15.94
N SER A 100 -4.03 -7.66 16.91
CA SER A 100 -4.53 -6.28 16.98
C SER A 100 -3.41 -5.37 17.47
N GLY A 101 -3.31 -4.17 16.91
CA GLY A 101 -2.17 -3.29 17.15
C GLY A 101 -1.66 -2.59 15.89
N PRO A 102 -0.54 -1.87 15.99
CA PRO A 102 0.08 -1.20 14.85
C PRO A 102 0.82 -2.20 13.94
N ASP A 103 0.79 -1.96 12.65
CA ASP A 103 1.66 -2.62 11.67
C ASP A 103 2.12 -1.59 10.64
N SER A 104 3.11 -1.92 9.82
CA SER A 104 3.57 -1.02 8.78
C SER A 104 4.26 -1.73 7.65
N LEU A 105 4.07 -1.22 6.44
CA LEU A 105 4.77 -1.68 5.25
C LEU A 105 5.23 -0.49 4.40
N ARG A 106 6.12 -0.77 3.45
CA ARG A 106 6.52 0.20 2.41
C ARG A 106 6.58 -0.49 1.07
N TYR A 107 6.02 0.13 0.04
CA TYR A 107 6.13 -0.36 -1.34
C TYR A 107 6.47 0.75 -2.31
N GLU A 108 6.95 0.36 -3.48
CA GLU A 108 7.05 1.21 -4.67
C GLU A 108 6.01 0.78 -5.71
N ALA A 109 5.26 1.74 -6.26
CA ALA A 109 4.45 1.55 -7.46
C ALA A 109 5.17 2.20 -8.65
N ILE A 110 5.51 1.38 -9.65
CA ILE A 110 6.40 1.77 -10.74
C ILE A 110 5.70 1.57 -12.08
N THR A 111 5.52 2.64 -12.84
CA THR A 111 5.18 2.65 -14.27
C THR A 111 6.34 3.24 -15.07
N ASP A 112 6.23 3.26 -16.39
CA ASP A 112 7.20 3.98 -17.24
C ASP A 112 7.26 5.49 -16.96
N ARG A 113 6.20 6.07 -16.39
CA ARG A 113 6.07 7.52 -16.17
C ARG A 113 6.30 7.95 -14.73
N ARG A 114 6.03 7.07 -13.76
CA ARG A 114 5.96 7.43 -12.35
C ARG A 114 6.59 6.33 -11.49
N ARG A 115 7.25 6.77 -10.41
CA ARG A 115 7.68 5.91 -9.31
C ARG A 115 7.20 6.53 -8.00
N ASP A 116 6.21 5.90 -7.39
CA ASP A 116 5.71 6.31 -6.10
C ASP A 116 6.30 5.45 -5.00
N ARG A 117 6.84 6.09 -3.97
CA ARG A 117 7.21 5.43 -2.72
C ARG A 117 6.12 5.68 -1.71
N VAL A 118 5.54 4.60 -1.19
CA VAL A 118 4.42 4.68 -0.26
C VAL A 118 4.80 4.02 1.05
N ALA A 119 4.63 4.77 2.14
CA ALA A 119 4.72 4.29 3.50
C ALA A 119 3.31 4.15 4.08
N VAL A 120 2.94 2.94 4.49
CA VAL A 120 1.61 2.66 5.04
C VAL A 120 1.76 2.33 6.52
N ARG A 121 1.04 3.09 7.36
CA ARG A 121 0.79 2.73 8.75
C ARG A 121 -0.56 2.02 8.82
N VAL A 122 -0.58 0.81 9.37
CA VAL A 122 -1.81 0.05 9.54
C VAL A 122 -2.18 0.02 11.01
N ARG A 123 -3.43 0.35 11.33
CA ARG A 123 -4.00 0.15 12.65
C ARG A 123 -4.96 -1.02 12.59
N VAL A 124 -4.58 -2.15 13.20
CA VAL A 124 -5.40 -3.36 13.22
C VAL A 124 -6.31 -3.35 14.46
N LEU A 125 -7.61 -3.38 14.22
CA LEU A 125 -8.63 -3.53 15.24
C LEU A 125 -8.99 -5.02 15.45
N PRO A 126 -9.47 -5.40 16.65
CA PRO A 126 -10.03 -6.72 16.86
C PRO A 126 -11.25 -6.96 15.97
N GLY A 127 -11.56 -8.24 15.75
CA GLY A 127 -12.74 -8.67 15.01
C GLY A 127 -14.03 -8.39 15.78
N PHE A 128 -15.17 -8.52 15.11
CA PHE A 128 -16.50 -8.32 15.73
C PHE A 128 -17.01 -9.55 16.52
N GLY A 129 -16.20 -10.59 16.69
CA GLY A 129 -16.57 -11.80 17.39
C GLY A 129 -16.50 -11.63 18.92
N ASN A 130 -17.47 -12.20 19.63
CA ASN A 130 -17.36 -12.40 21.07
C ASN A 130 -16.20 -13.37 21.33
N ASP A 131 -15.04 -12.84 21.72
CA ASP A 131 -13.88 -13.62 22.15
C ASP A 131 -14.19 -14.32 23.48
N SER A 132 -14.90 -15.44 23.43
CA SER A 132 -14.95 -16.42 24.51
C SER A 132 -14.11 -17.67 24.22
N ASP A 133 -13.51 -17.76 23.04
CA ASP A 133 -12.41 -18.70 22.80
C ASP A 133 -11.11 -17.92 22.76
N ALA A 134 -10.68 -17.50 23.95
CA ALA A 134 -9.29 -17.17 24.21
C ALA A 134 -8.46 -18.44 23.99
N ALA A 135 -8.10 -18.70 22.72
CA ALA A 135 -6.91 -19.48 22.44
C ALA A 135 -5.76 -18.73 23.12
N GLY A 136 -5.21 -19.34 24.16
CA GLY A 136 -4.06 -18.82 24.91
C GLY A 136 -2.86 -18.56 23.99
N PRO A 137 -1.71 -18.12 24.56
CA PRO A 137 -0.50 -17.88 23.78
C PRO A 137 0.00 -19.22 23.24
N SER A 138 -0.53 -19.63 22.10
CA SER A 138 0.11 -20.61 21.26
C SER A 138 1.29 -19.85 20.69
N ASP A 139 2.49 -20.25 21.08
CA ASP A 139 3.75 -19.98 20.39
C ASP A 139 3.65 -20.55 18.95
N SER A 140 2.70 -20.06 18.16
CA SER A 140 2.61 -20.27 16.73
C SER A 140 3.81 -19.55 16.18
N GLU A 141 4.81 -20.35 15.83
CA GLU A 141 5.99 -20.02 15.05
C GLU A 141 5.70 -18.77 14.23
N ARG A 142 6.45 -17.70 14.54
CA ARG A 142 6.31 -16.42 13.87
C ARG A 142 6.38 -16.67 12.38
N GLU A 143 5.22 -16.76 11.73
CA GLU A 143 5.15 -17.02 10.30
C GLU A 143 6.07 -16.01 9.62
N PRO A 144 7.02 -16.46 8.80
CA PRO A 144 8.10 -15.61 8.32
C PRO A 144 7.51 -14.39 7.64
N ALA A 145 8.11 -13.22 7.93
CA ALA A 145 7.73 -12.00 7.26
C ALA A 145 7.81 -12.19 5.74
N MET A 146 6.92 -11.53 5.01
CA MET A 146 6.93 -11.59 3.55
C MET A 146 8.32 -11.24 3.01
N SER A 147 8.74 -11.96 1.98
CA SER A 147 9.98 -11.61 1.27
C SER A 147 9.82 -10.27 0.56
N LEU A 148 10.89 -9.46 0.57
CA LEU A 148 10.95 -8.23 -0.20
C LEU A 148 10.99 -8.54 -1.70
N GLY A 149 10.56 -7.58 -2.52
CA GLY A 149 10.49 -7.72 -3.98
C GLY A 149 9.06 -7.64 -4.50
N PRO A 150 8.71 -8.29 -5.62
CA PRO A 150 7.38 -8.18 -6.20
C PRO A 150 6.27 -8.52 -5.20
N VAL A 151 5.30 -7.62 -5.04
CA VAL A 151 4.09 -7.92 -4.27
C VAL A 151 3.33 -9.01 -5.04
N PRO A 152 2.92 -10.12 -4.40
CA PRO A 152 2.22 -11.19 -5.09
C PRO A 152 0.77 -10.81 -5.41
N ALA A 153 0.19 -11.44 -6.43
CA ALA A 153 -1.25 -11.40 -6.61
C ALA A 153 -1.95 -12.07 -5.41
N CYS A 154 -3.11 -11.56 -5.00
CA CYS A 154 -3.89 -12.20 -3.94
C CYS A 154 -4.31 -13.59 -4.39
N VAL A 155 -4.08 -14.59 -3.53
CA VAL A 155 -4.69 -15.91 -3.72
C VAL A 155 -6.18 -15.70 -3.50
N GLY A 156 -6.99 -15.88 -4.54
CA GLY A 156 -8.44 -15.79 -4.39
C GLY A 156 -8.95 -16.79 -3.35
N PRO A 157 -10.16 -16.64 -2.81
CA PRO A 157 -10.79 -17.75 -2.13
C PRO A 157 -10.82 -18.92 -3.14
N VAL A 158 -10.15 -20.02 -2.81
CA VAL A 158 -10.37 -21.29 -3.51
C VAL A 158 -11.86 -21.60 -3.32
N SER A 159 -12.60 -21.56 -4.42
CA SER A 159 -14.03 -21.87 -4.42
C SER A 159 -14.27 -23.35 -4.16
#